data_AF-A5DZL4-F1
#
_entry.id   AF-A5DZL4-F1
#
_cell.length_a   1.000
_cell.length_b   1.000
_cell.length_c   1.000
_cell.angle_alpha   90.00
_cell.angle_beta   90.00
_cell.angle_gamma   90.00
#
_symmetry.space_group_name_H-M   'P 1'
#
loop_
_entity.id
_entity.type
_entity.pdbx_description
1 polymer ?
#
loop_
_entity_poly.entity_id
_entity_poly.type
_entity_poly.pdbx_seq_one_letter_code
_entity_poly.pdbx_strand_id
1 'polypeptide(L)'
;MKLAESGFIMLYILKNYDPNYILTPTDPNEQLEVEYWLHYSEGSLQHLQMALLINSVAKHIAPVGLKSVANLVAKGLNNGYYVHEWRLHMQYCNDRLEQNGTGFFVGNKLTAADIMLSFPIYENIFDNLEGVKDCTRDKRDLRKVWPFLDKWCRMIKNIPSYKKVNQMMDEEVEDLIALNPRFDYAKGEANKP
;
A
#
# COMPACT_ATOMS: atom_id res chain seq x y z
N MET A 1 -12.90 14.05 21.81
CA MET A 1 -12.31 12.71 21.58
C MET A 1 -11.29 12.86 20.44
N LYS A 2 -10.10 12.29 20.56
CA LYS A 2 -9.13 12.19 19.46
C LYS A 2 -9.24 10.79 18.88
N LEU A 3 -9.37 10.67 17.56
CA LEU A 3 -9.40 9.40 16.85
C LEU A 3 -8.02 9.13 16.24
N ALA A 4 -7.60 7.87 16.26
CA ALA A 4 -6.35 7.37 15.70
C ALA A 4 -6.63 6.02 15.00
N GLU A 5 -5.65 5.51 14.26
CA GLU A 5 -5.74 4.38 13.33
C GLU A 5 -6.56 4.68 12.07
N SER A 6 -5.96 4.54 10.89
CA SER A 6 -6.60 4.87 9.61
C SER A 6 -7.84 4.03 9.36
N GLY A 7 -7.80 2.73 9.64
CA GLY A 7 -8.95 1.84 9.52
C GLY A 7 -10.09 2.25 10.43
N PHE A 8 -9.80 2.60 11.70
CA PHE A 8 -10.83 3.03 12.64
C PHE A 8 -11.42 4.39 12.29
N ILE A 9 -10.59 5.34 11.84
CA ILE A 9 -11.04 6.64 11.33
C ILE A 9 -11.95 6.42 10.11
N MET A 10 -11.59 5.52 9.19
CA MET A 10 -12.44 5.20 8.03
C MET A 10 -13.79 4.63 8.46
N LEU A 11 -13.83 3.69 9.40
CA LEU A 11 -15.10 3.17 9.93
C LEU A 11 -15.97 4.26 10.55
N TYR A 12 -15.35 5.17 11.32
CA TYR A 12 -16.04 6.32 11.87
C TYR A 12 -16.63 7.22 10.77
N ILE A 13 -15.86 7.50 9.71
CA ILE A 13 -16.32 8.31 8.59
C ILE A 13 -17.50 7.63 7.88
N LEU A 14 -17.40 6.35 7.54
CA LEU A 14 -18.49 5.61 6.88
C LEU A 14 -19.77 5.65 7.72
N LYS A 15 -19.65 5.32 9.02
CA LYS A 15 -20.80 5.25 9.93
C LYS A 15 -21.54 6.58 10.10
N ASN A 16 -20.82 7.71 10.06
CA ASN A 16 -21.41 9.01 10.40
C ASN A 16 -21.60 9.94 9.20
N TYR A 17 -20.90 9.70 8.08
CA TYR A 17 -20.83 10.63 6.95
C TYR A 17 -21.05 9.96 5.58
N ASP A 18 -21.39 8.67 5.53
CA ASP A 18 -21.80 7.99 4.29
C ASP A 18 -23.29 7.55 4.30
N PRO A 19 -24.26 8.47 4.54
CA PRO A 19 -25.67 8.10 4.67
C PRO A 19 -26.29 7.55 3.38
N ASN A 20 -25.66 7.83 2.24
CA ASN A 20 -26.12 7.40 0.92
C ASN A 20 -25.39 6.15 0.42
N TYR A 21 -24.59 5.50 1.27
CA TYR A 21 -23.88 4.27 0.92
C TYR A 21 -23.04 4.45 -0.35
N ILE A 22 -22.28 5.54 -0.45
CA ILE A 22 -21.39 5.80 -1.59
C ILE A 22 -20.23 4.80 -1.54
N LEU A 23 -19.58 4.67 -0.38
CA LEU A 23 -18.45 3.77 -0.16
C LEU A 23 -18.81 2.52 0.65
N THR A 24 -19.94 2.56 1.35
CA THR A 24 -20.46 1.44 2.13
C THR A 24 -21.31 0.54 1.22
N PRO A 25 -21.05 -0.78 1.16
CA PRO A 25 -21.96 -1.72 0.52
C PRO A 25 -23.32 -1.76 1.22
N THR A 26 -24.39 -2.05 0.49
CA THR A 26 -25.72 -2.23 1.10
C THR A 26 -25.93 -3.65 1.65
N ASP A 27 -25.20 -4.63 1.12
CA ASP A 27 -25.22 -6.00 1.61
C ASP A 27 -24.40 -6.13 2.91
N PRO A 28 -24.98 -6.68 4.00
CA PRO A 28 -24.25 -6.83 5.26
C PRO A 28 -23.01 -7.74 5.20
N ASN A 29 -22.97 -8.74 4.32
CA ASN A 29 -21.79 -9.59 4.19
C ASN A 29 -20.66 -8.83 3.48
N GLU A 30 -20.98 -8.05 2.45
CA GLU A 30 -20.03 -7.15 1.82
C GLU A 30 -19.52 -6.08 2.80
N GLN A 31 -20.37 -5.55 3.70
CA GLN A 31 -19.91 -4.64 4.76
C GLN A 31 -18.88 -5.30 5.68
N LEU A 32 -19.16 -6.53 6.14
CA LEU A 32 -18.22 -7.29 6.96
C LEU A 32 -16.92 -7.57 6.20
N GLU A 33 -16.99 -7.83 4.90
CA GLU A 33 -15.80 -8.02 4.08
C GLU A 33 -14.98 -6.74 3.94
N VAL A 34 -15.62 -5.56 3.81
CA VAL A 34 -14.92 -4.27 3.84
C VAL A 34 -14.18 -4.12 5.17
N GLU A 35 -14.82 -4.38 6.31
CA GLU A 35 -14.17 -4.33 7.63
C GLU A 35 -12.98 -5.30 7.72
N TYR A 36 -13.11 -6.51 7.18
CA TYR A 36 -12.01 -7.46 7.08
C TYR A 36 -10.81 -6.87 6.32
N TRP A 37 -11.03 -6.24 5.16
CA TRP A 37 -9.95 -5.66 4.36
C TRP A 37 -9.28 -4.45 5.03
N LEU A 38 -10.03 -3.66 5.80
CA LEU A 38 -9.48 -2.61 6.66
C LEU A 38 -8.48 -3.19 7.67
N HIS A 39 -8.89 -4.21 8.42
CA HIS A 39 -8.03 -4.88 9.38
C HIS A 39 -6.86 -5.63 8.75
N TYR A 40 -7.09 -6.29 7.60
CA TYR A 40 -6.06 -6.99 6.85
C TYR A 40 -4.98 -6.02 6.33
N SER A 41 -5.38 -4.86 5.83
CA SER A 41 -4.46 -3.82 5.33
C SER A 41 -3.46 -3.43 6.41
N GLU A 42 -3.95 -3.02 7.58
CA GLU A 42 -3.12 -2.51 8.67
C GLU A 42 -2.38 -3.63 9.42
N GLY A 43 -3.12 -4.67 9.82
CA GLY A 43 -2.62 -5.71 10.73
C GLY A 43 -1.77 -6.78 10.05
N SER A 44 -1.94 -6.99 8.74
CA SER A 44 -1.20 -8.03 8.01
C SER A 44 -0.26 -7.42 6.98
N LEU A 45 -0.81 -6.74 5.96
CA LEU A 45 -0.03 -6.37 4.78
C LEU A 45 0.97 -5.23 5.08
N GLN A 46 0.52 -4.13 5.67
CA GLN A 46 1.41 -3.01 6.02
C GLN A 46 2.45 -3.42 7.08
N HIS A 47 2.08 -4.24 8.06
CA HIS A 47 3.01 -4.75 9.05
C HIS A 47 4.16 -5.54 8.41
N LEU A 48 3.85 -6.43 7.46
CA LEU A 48 4.83 -7.20 6.71
C LEU A 48 5.74 -6.30 5.85
N GLN A 49 5.16 -5.28 5.19
CA GLN A 49 5.92 -4.33 4.39
C GLN A 49 6.89 -3.49 5.23
N MET A 50 6.48 -3.08 6.43
CA MET A 50 7.35 -2.37 7.37
C MET A 50 8.53 -3.23 7.79
N ALA A 51 8.32 -4.53 8.06
CA ALA A 51 9.43 -5.45 8.35
C ALA A 51 10.41 -5.58 7.17
N LEU A 52 9.90 -5.69 5.94
CA LEU A 52 10.73 -5.71 4.72
C LEU A 52 11.54 -4.42 4.55
N LEU A 53 10.91 -3.26 4.77
CA LEU A 53 11.56 -1.95 4.68
C LEU A 53 12.67 -1.81 5.72
N ILE A 54 12.40 -2.13 6.99
CA ILE A 54 13.39 -2.07 8.08
C ILE A 54 14.58 -2.98 7.76
N ASN A 55 14.32 -4.22 7.31
CA ASN A 55 15.38 -5.15 6.92
C ASN A 55 16.20 -4.66 5.72
N SER A 56 15.60 -3.87 4.82
CA SER A 56 16.30 -3.22 3.73
C SER A 56 17.22 -2.12 4.24
N VAL A 57 16.67 -1.17 5.02
CA VAL A 57 17.40 -0.03 5.59
C VAL A 57 18.56 -0.48 6.49
N ALA A 58 18.37 -1.54 7.28
CA ALA A 58 19.40 -2.11 8.16
C ALA A 58 20.72 -2.43 7.44
N LYS A 59 20.67 -2.80 6.14
CA LYS A 59 21.85 -3.09 5.31
C LYS A 59 22.65 -1.83 4.99
N HIS A 60 21.97 -0.69 4.85
CA HIS A 60 22.58 0.59 4.47
C HIS A 60 23.26 1.28 5.66
N ILE A 61 22.71 1.11 6.87
CA ILE A 61 23.23 1.71 8.11
C ILE A 61 24.36 0.92 8.77
N ALA A 62 24.63 -0.31 8.31
CA ALA A 62 25.65 -1.16 8.91
C ALA A 62 27.08 -0.57 8.74
N PRO A 63 27.91 -0.54 9.81
CA PRO A 63 29.30 -0.11 9.73
C PRO A 63 30.09 -0.91 8.69
N VAL A 64 31.06 -0.29 8.01
CA VAL A 64 31.77 -0.89 6.85
C VAL A 64 32.33 -2.28 7.14
N GLY A 65 32.85 -2.54 8.34
CA GLY A 65 33.37 -3.86 8.76
C GLY A 65 32.31 -4.93 9.07
N LEU A 66 31.04 -4.55 9.23
CA LEU A 66 29.92 -5.46 9.56
C LEU A 66 28.91 -5.63 8.43
N LYS A 67 29.06 -4.88 7.33
CA LYS A 67 28.14 -4.93 6.17
C LYS A 67 27.92 -6.34 5.65
N SER A 68 28.97 -7.17 5.56
CA SER A 68 28.87 -8.54 5.06
C SER A 68 28.00 -9.44 5.97
N VAL A 69 28.12 -9.28 7.29
CA VAL A 69 27.32 -10.03 8.27
C VAL A 69 25.87 -9.57 8.25
N ALA A 70 25.64 -8.25 8.27
CA ALA A 70 24.30 -7.67 8.17
C ALA A 70 23.57 -8.11 6.88
N ASN A 71 24.29 -8.11 5.75
CA ASN A 71 23.77 -8.59 4.47
C ASN A 71 23.42 -10.09 4.48
N LEU A 72 24.23 -10.92 5.15
CA LEU A 72 23.98 -12.36 5.25
C LEU A 72 22.72 -12.65 6.09
N VAL A 73 22.60 -12.02 7.26
CA VAL A 73 21.44 -12.17 8.15
C VAL A 73 20.17 -11.67 7.48
N ALA A 74 20.20 -10.47 6.90
CA ALA A 74 19.03 -9.91 6.21
C ALA A 74 18.63 -10.75 4.98
N LYS A 75 19.59 -11.37 4.27
CA LYS A 75 19.29 -12.30 3.18
C LYS A 75 18.62 -13.57 3.70
N GLY A 76 19.08 -14.11 4.84
CA GLY A 76 18.48 -15.29 5.47
C GLY A 76 17.02 -15.05 5.92
N LEU A 77 16.78 -13.94 6.62
CA LEU A 77 15.43 -13.56 7.08
C LEU A 77 14.48 -13.27 5.92
N ASN A 78 14.90 -12.45 4.95
CA ASN A 78 14.06 -12.08 3.83
C ASN A 78 13.74 -13.28 2.93
N ASN A 79 14.73 -14.11 2.60
CA ASN A 79 14.52 -15.27 1.73
C ASN A 79 13.79 -16.41 2.44
N GLY A 80 14.00 -16.57 3.76
CA GLY A 80 13.43 -17.66 4.54
C GLY A 80 11.97 -17.44 4.95
N TYR A 81 11.50 -16.18 5.02
CA TYR A 81 10.15 -15.87 5.50
C TYR A 81 9.54 -14.66 4.79
N TYR A 82 10.07 -13.45 4.99
CA TYR A 82 9.33 -12.22 4.66
C TYR A 82 8.98 -12.05 3.17
N VAL A 83 9.90 -12.40 2.26
CA VAL A 83 9.63 -12.29 0.81
C VAL A 83 8.70 -13.40 0.33
N HIS A 84 8.75 -14.59 0.96
CA HIS A 84 7.82 -15.66 0.67
C HIS A 84 6.39 -15.25 1.08
N GLU A 85 6.22 -14.83 2.33
CA GLU A 85 4.95 -14.33 2.86
C GLU A 85 4.41 -13.17 2.03
N TRP A 86 5.27 -12.22 1.65
CA TRP A 86 4.84 -11.08 0.84
C TRP A 86 4.28 -11.51 -0.51
N ARG A 87 4.90 -12.49 -1.16
CA ARG A 87 4.37 -13.05 -2.42
C ARG A 87 3.04 -13.76 -2.22
N LEU A 88 2.86 -14.47 -1.09
CA LEU A 88 1.58 -15.09 -0.76
C LEU A 88 0.48 -14.04 -0.57
N HIS A 89 0.77 -12.95 0.15
CA HIS A 89 -0.17 -11.84 0.30
C HIS A 89 -0.52 -11.16 -1.04
N MET A 90 0.47 -10.95 -1.91
CA MET A 90 0.22 -10.39 -3.25
C MET A 90 -0.59 -11.35 -4.13
N GLN A 91 -0.30 -12.65 -4.05
CA GLN A 91 -1.10 -13.65 -4.75
C GLN A 91 -2.53 -13.67 -4.22
N TYR A 92 -2.73 -13.68 -2.90
CA TYR A 92 -4.05 -13.67 -2.27
C TYR A 92 -4.87 -12.44 -2.69
N CYS A 93 -4.29 -11.24 -2.69
CA CYS A 93 -4.99 -10.04 -3.14
C CYS A 93 -5.30 -10.08 -4.64
N ASN A 94 -4.40 -10.59 -5.47
CA ASN A 94 -4.64 -10.78 -6.91
C ASN A 94 -5.78 -11.78 -7.17
N ASP A 95 -5.76 -12.91 -6.47
CA ASP A 95 -6.76 -13.96 -6.58
C ASP A 95 -8.12 -13.46 -6.08
N ARG A 96 -8.16 -12.63 -5.04
CA ARG A 96 -9.41 -12.00 -4.59
C ARG A 96 -10.04 -11.16 -5.70
N LEU A 97 -9.26 -10.30 -6.36
CA LEU A 97 -9.75 -9.46 -7.45
C LEU A 97 -10.23 -10.29 -8.64
N GLU A 98 -9.53 -11.38 -8.96
CA GLU A 98 -9.96 -12.34 -9.98
C GLU A 98 -11.29 -13.01 -9.60
N GLN A 99 -11.39 -13.54 -8.38
CA GLN A 99 -12.58 -14.22 -7.87
C GLN A 99 -13.80 -13.31 -7.80
N ASN A 100 -13.63 -12.04 -7.39
CA ASN A 100 -14.72 -11.08 -7.36
C ASN A 100 -15.13 -10.65 -8.78
N GLY A 101 -14.16 -10.50 -9.70
CA GLY A 101 -14.41 -10.29 -11.13
C GLY A 101 -14.96 -8.92 -11.53
N THR A 102 -15.33 -8.06 -10.57
CA THR A 102 -15.87 -6.72 -10.83
C THR A 102 -14.78 -5.65 -11.02
N GLY A 103 -13.55 -5.97 -10.64
CA GLY A 103 -12.44 -5.02 -10.61
C GLY A 103 -12.27 -4.26 -9.30
N PHE A 104 -13.10 -4.52 -8.29
CA PHE A 104 -12.95 -4.01 -6.91
C PHE A 104 -12.66 -5.17 -5.95
N PHE A 105 -12.13 -4.88 -4.74
CA PHE A 105 -11.90 -5.92 -3.74
C PHE A 105 -13.19 -6.51 -3.16
N VAL A 106 -14.23 -5.67 -3.03
CA VAL A 106 -15.53 -6.05 -2.47
C VAL A 106 -16.65 -5.53 -3.36
N GLY A 107 -17.66 -6.38 -3.62
CA GLY A 107 -18.84 -6.00 -4.39
C GLY A 107 -18.49 -5.50 -5.79
N ASN A 108 -19.23 -4.52 -6.31
CA ASN A 108 -19.11 -4.03 -7.69
C ASN A 108 -18.83 -2.53 -7.82
N LYS A 109 -18.42 -1.87 -6.73
CA LYS A 109 -18.12 -0.43 -6.68
C LYS A 109 -16.95 -0.17 -5.75
N LEU A 110 -16.42 1.05 -5.81
CA LEU A 110 -15.37 1.51 -4.90
C LEU A 110 -15.86 1.46 -3.46
N THR A 111 -15.06 0.87 -2.57
CA THR A 111 -15.33 0.82 -1.13
C THR A 111 -14.15 1.34 -0.32
N ALA A 112 -14.32 1.43 1.00
CA ALA A 112 -13.20 1.73 1.90
C ALA A 112 -12.10 0.65 1.87
N ALA A 113 -12.40 -0.60 1.46
CA ALA A 113 -11.38 -1.62 1.26
C ALA A 113 -10.37 -1.20 0.18
N ASP A 114 -10.87 -0.72 -0.97
CA ASP A 114 -10.00 -0.26 -2.06
C ASP A 114 -9.18 0.98 -1.66
N ILE A 115 -9.79 1.89 -0.89
CA ILE A 115 -9.10 3.07 -0.37
C ILE A 115 -7.95 2.66 0.57
N MET A 116 -8.23 1.80 1.55
CA MET A 116 -7.21 1.36 2.52
C MET A 116 -6.10 0.55 1.86
N LEU A 117 -6.44 -0.32 0.90
CA LEU A 117 -5.47 -1.14 0.18
C LEU A 117 -4.66 -0.35 -0.85
N SER A 118 -5.12 0.83 -1.27
CA SER A 118 -4.41 1.66 -2.25
C SER A 118 -3.00 2.04 -1.77
N PHE A 119 -2.83 2.31 -0.48
CA PHE A 119 -1.51 2.62 0.07
C PHE A 119 -0.55 1.42 0.02
N PRO A 120 -0.82 0.27 0.69
CA PRO A 120 0.10 -0.84 0.68
C PRO A 120 0.26 -1.50 -0.70
N ILE A 121 -0.74 -1.48 -1.56
CA ILE A 121 -0.66 -2.15 -2.86
C ILE A 121 -0.24 -1.19 -3.96
N TYR A 122 -0.98 -0.11 -4.19
CA TYR A 122 -0.67 0.77 -5.31
C TYR A 122 0.57 1.61 -5.03
N GLU A 123 0.56 2.43 -3.99
CA GLU A 123 1.63 3.41 -3.72
C GLU A 123 2.94 2.72 -3.33
N ASN A 124 2.90 1.82 -2.35
CA ASN A 124 4.11 1.15 -1.86
C ASN A 124 4.70 0.10 -2.80
N ILE A 125 3.93 -0.42 -3.76
CA ILE A 125 4.39 -1.49 -4.66
C ILE A 125 4.34 -1.07 -6.12
N PHE A 126 3.15 -0.89 -6.70
CA PHE A 126 3.00 -0.75 -8.15
C PHE A 126 3.44 0.61 -8.71
N ASP A 127 3.45 1.65 -7.87
CA ASP A 127 4.03 2.97 -8.16
C ASP A 127 5.49 3.10 -7.67
N ASN A 128 6.00 2.14 -6.89
CA ASN A 128 7.36 2.11 -6.35
C ASN A 128 8.09 0.78 -6.62
N LEU A 129 8.16 0.37 -7.89
CA LEU A 129 8.75 -0.93 -8.25
C LEU A 129 10.24 -1.05 -7.91
N GLU A 130 11.01 0.04 -7.95
CA GLU A 130 12.43 0.00 -7.59
C GLU A 130 12.62 -0.18 -6.08
N GLY A 131 11.84 0.52 -5.24
CA GLY A 131 11.88 0.31 -3.79
C GLY A 131 11.49 -1.12 -3.39
N VAL A 132 10.54 -1.72 -4.11
CA VAL A 132 10.19 -3.14 -3.92
C VAL A 132 11.35 -4.06 -4.30
N LYS A 133 12.06 -3.80 -5.41
CA LYS A 133 13.24 -4.58 -5.80
C LYS A 133 14.34 -4.49 -4.74
N ASP A 134 14.54 -3.33 -4.11
CA ASP A 134 15.53 -3.17 -3.05
C ASP A 134 15.16 -3.98 -1.80
N CYS A 135 13.89 -3.95 -1.40
CA CYS A 135 13.39 -4.66 -0.23
C CYS A 135 13.36 -6.19 -0.43
N THR A 136 12.92 -6.64 -1.60
CA THR A 136 12.57 -8.05 -1.86
C THR A 136 13.58 -8.79 -2.72
N ARG A 137 14.40 -8.08 -3.51
CA ARG A 137 15.25 -8.61 -4.58
C ARG A 137 14.48 -9.40 -5.65
N ASP A 138 13.17 -9.23 -5.72
CA ASP A 138 12.33 -9.85 -6.73
C ASP A 138 12.57 -9.20 -8.09
N LYS A 139 13.01 -9.98 -9.07
CA LYS A 139 13.32 -9.50 -10.42
C LYS A 139 12.20 -9.74 -11.43
N ARG A 140 11.09 -10.36 -11.00
CA ARG A 140 9.95 -10.65 -11.87
C ARG A 140 9.26 -9.35 -12.25
N ASP A 141 8.62 -9.36 -13.41
CA ASP A 141 7.71 -8.28 -13.81
C ASP A 141 6.41 -8.42 -13.01
N LEU A 142 6.31 -7.69 -11.89
CA LEU A 142 5.19 -7.82 -10.95
C LEU A 142 3.84 -7.56 -11.61
N ARG A 143 3.80 -6.70 -12.64
CA ARG A 143 2.57 -6.41 -13.40
C ARG A 143 2.09 -7.61 -14.21
N LYS A 144 3.02 -8.48 -14.64
CA LYS A 144 2.68 -9.74 -15.32
C LYS A 144 2.38 -10.86 -14.33
N VAL A 145 3.04 -10.87 -13.18
CA VAL A 145 2.79 -11.88 -12.14
C VAL A 145 1.41 -11.70 -11.51
N TRP A 146 1.01 -10.45 -11.25
CA TRP A 146 -0.28 -10.12 -10.64
C TRP A 146 -1.08 -9.14 -11.51
N PRO A 147 -1.63 -9.62 -12.64
CA PRO A 147 -2.27 -8.77 -13.63
C PRO A 147 -3.58 -8.12 -13.13
N PHE A 148 -4.30 -8.75 -12.20
CA PHE A 148 -5.53 -8.16 -11.66
C PHE A 148 -5.21 -7.02 -10.71
N LEU A 149 -4.13 -7.15 -9.92
CA LEU A 149 -3.61 -6.04 -9.13
C LEU A 149 -3.13 -4.88 -10.02
N ASP A 150 -2.37 -5.15 -11.10
CA ASP A 150 -1.96 -4.08 -12.04
C ASP A 150 -3.18 -3.35 -12.62
N LYS A 151 -4.21 -4.09 -13.05
CA LYS A 151 -5.44 -3.51 -13.58
C LYS A 151 -6.16 -2.66 -12.52
N TRP A 152 -6.30 -3.16 -11.29
CA TRP A 152 -6.90 -2.43 -10.19
C TRP A 152 -6.10 -1.17 -9.83
N CYS A 153 -4.76 -1.25 -9.74
CA CYS A 153 -3.90 -0.09 -9.50
C CYS A 153 -4.07 0.99 -10.58
N ARG A 154 -4.14 0.60 -11.86
CA ARG A 154 -4.41 1.55 -12.95
C ARG A 154 -5.79 2.19 -12.84
N MET A 155 -6.80 1.43 -12.41
CA MET A 155 -8.12 1.98 -12.14
C MET A 155 -8.06 3.01 -11.02
N ILE A 156 -7.49 2.67 -9.86
CA ILE A 156 -7.35 3.55 -8.69
C ILE A 156 -6.64 4.86 -9.06
N LYS A 157 -5.48 4.77 -9.73
CA LYS A 157 -4.73 5.92 -10.24
C LYS A 157 -5.56 6.85 -11.13
N ASN A 158 -6.56 6.30 -11.82
CA ASN A 158 -7.40 7.05 -12.75
C ASN A 158 -8.71 7.58 -12.15
N ILE A 159 -9.01 7.29 -10.88
CA ILE A 159 -10.18 7.85 -10.20
C ILE A 159 -10.01 9.38 -10.08
N PRO A 160 -10.96 10.20 -10.54
CA PRO A 160 -10.84 11.66 -10.50
C PRO A 160 -10.60 12.23 -9.11
N SER A 161 -11.28 11.71 -8.08
CA SER A 161 -11.07 12.15 -6.70
C SER A 161 -9.67 11.81 -6.19
N TYR A 162 -9.13 10.63 -6.54
CA TYR A 162 -7.77 10.25 -6.16
C TYR A 162 -6.72 11.17 -6.80
N LYS A 163 -6.86 11.51 -8.09
CA LYS A 163 -6.00 12.50 -8.76
C LYS A 163 -6.04 13.86 -8.08
N LYS A 164 -7.25 14.32 -7.73
CA LYS A 164 -7.44 15.61 -7.06
C LYS A 164 -6.76 15.64 -5.69
N VAL A 165 -6.89 14.58 -4.89
CA VAL A 165 -6.24 14.49 -3.57
C VAL A 165 -4.71 14.53 -3.70
N ASN A 166 -4.13 13.79 -4.67
CA ASN A 166 -2.69 13.84 -4.88
C ASN A 166 -2.18 15.22 -5.29
N GLN A 167 -2.91 15.91 -6.18
CA GLN A 167 -2.57 17.29 -6.56
C GLN A 167 -2.58 18.25 -5.35
N MET A 168 -3.60 18.14 -4.51
CA MET A 168 -3.68 18.96 -3.28
C MET A 168 -2.52 18.65 -2.33
N MET A 169 -2.16 17.38 -2.17
CA MET A 169 -1.05 16.96 -1.32
C MET A 169 0.30 17.46 -1.86
N ASP A 170 0.50 17.42 -3.18
CA ASP A 170 1.71 17.94 -3.82
C ASP A 170 1.84 19.46 -3.58
N GLU A 171 0.75 20.22 -3.73
CA GLU A 171 0.71 21.66 -3.45
C GLU A 171 1.03 21.96 -1.98
N GLU A 172 0.40 21.24 -1.04
CA GLU A 172 0.66 21.41 0.40
C GLU A 172 2.11 21.05 0.78
N VAL A 173 2.67 20.00 0.19
CA VAL A 173 4.07 19.61 0.42
C VAL A 173 5.02 20.68 -0.09
N GLU A 174 4.75 21.28 -1.25
CA GLU A 174 5.55 22.39 -1.79
C GLU A 174 5.50 23.61 -0.88
N ASP A 175 4.32 23.94 -0.34
CA ASP A 175 4.15 25.00 0.66
C ASP A 175 4.93 24.70 1.96
N LEU A 176 4.89 23.45 2.44
CA LEU A 176 5.63 23.03 3.64
C LEU A 176 7.15 23.08 3.44
N ILE A 177 7.65 22.66 2.27
CA ILE A 177 9.07 22.79 1.89
C ILE A 177 9.47 24.27 1.88
N ALA A 178 8.63 25.14 1.29
CA ALA A 178 8.89 26.57 1.23
C ALA A 178 8.94 27.23 2.62
N LEU A 179 8.07 26.79 3.53
CA LEU A 179 8.00 27.28 4.91
C LEU A 179 9.11 26.72 5.80
N ASN A 180 9.57 25.49 5.55
CA ASN A 180 10.56 24.80 6.38
C ASN A 180 11.67 24.13 5.54
N PRO A 181 12.55 24.90 4.89
CA PRO A 181 13.55 24.40 3.94
C PRO A 181 14.66 23.53 4.58
N ARG A 182 14.65 23.36 5.91
CA ARG A 182 15.56 22.46 6.64
C ARG A 182 15.12 21.00 6.63
N PHE A 183 13.84 20.72 6.35
CA PHE A 183 13.34 19.36 6.23
C PHE A 183 13.39 18.94 4.76
N ASP A 184 14.17 17.90 4.48
CA ASP A 184 14.19 17.26 3.17
C ASP A 184 12.97 16.33 3.08
N TYR A 185 11.86 16.88 2.62
CA TYR A 185 10.69 16.11 2.22
C TYR A 185 11.00 15.53 0.85
N ALA A 186 11.82 14.48 0.82
CA ALA A 186 12.25 13.83 -0.40
C ALA A 186 11.03 13.60 -1.31
N LYS A 187 10.98 14.30 -2.45
CA LYS A 187 10.03 13.97 -3.52
C LYS A 187 10.28 12.50 -3.81
N GLY A 188 9.29 11.62 -3.59
CA GLY A 188 9.32 10.31 -4.22
C GLY A 188 9.67 10.56 -5.68
N GLU A 189 10.78 10.01 -6.17
CA GLU A 189 11.27 10.23 -7.52
C GLU A 189 10.31 9.60 -8.52
N ALA A 190 9.12 10.20 -8.66
CA ALA A 190 8.24 9.99 -9.79
C ALA A 190 8.93 10.68 -10.97
N ASN A 191 9.59 9.86 -11.78
CA ASN A 191 10.13 10.14 -13.10
C ASN A 191 9.60 11.46 -13.70
N LYS A 192 10.48 12.47 -13.78
CA LYS A 192 10.38 13.48 -14.84
C LYS A 192 10.90 12.83 -16.14
N PRO A 193 10.34 13.23 -17.30
CA PRO A 193 10.43 12.50 -18.56
C PRO A 193 11.86 12.23 -19.06
#